data_AF-A0AAV2GZK7-F1
#
_entry.id   AF-A0AAV2GZK7-F1
#
_cell.length_a   1.000
_cell.length_b   1.000
_cell.length_c   1.000
_cell.angle_alpha   90.00
_cell.angle_beta   90.00
_cell.angle_gamma   90.00
#
_symmetry.space_group_name_H-M   'P 1'
#
loop_
_entity.id
_entity.type
_entity.pdbx_description
1 polymer ?
#
loop_
_entity_poly.entity_id
_entity_poly.type
_entity_poly.pdbx_seq_one_letter_code
_entity_poly.pdbx_strand_id
1 'polypeptide(L)'
;MSVREETKKYLQEHKIPQLFQSLLSSLMLERPENPVEYIENKMCQIRDIGPENVKWETLVSHLHPYRNNIRRQYIRDGSVFDKEFSELLDQMEDFEQRKKDRFEFIAKQRYKPEIFSLTEAHS
;
A
#
# COMPACT_ATOMS: atom_id res chain seq x y z
N MET A 1 -18.29 15.21 28.17
CA MET A 1 -17.83 13.85 27.82
C MET A 1 -16.96 13.36 28.98
N SER A 2 -16.92 12.05 29.24
CA SER A 2 -16.02 11.52 30.27
C SER A 2 -14.58 11.59 29.79
N VAL A 3 -13.60 11.83 30.69
CA VAL A 3 -12.15 11.75 30.40
C VAL A 3 -11.78 10.44 29.68
N ARG A 4 -12.50 9.35 30.00
CA ARG A 4 -12.32 8.05 29.35
C ARG A 4 -12.72 8.05 27.87
N GLU A 5 -13.77 8.77 27.51
CA GLU A 5 -14.26 8.90 26.13
C GLU A 5 -13.34 9.80 25.31
N GLU A 6 -12.86 10.90 25.89
CA GLU A 6 -11.84 11.76 25.27
C GLU A 6 -10.53 11.00 25.02
N THR A 7 -10.09 10.20 26.00
CA THR A 7 -8.90 9.34 25.84
C THR A 7 -9.08 8.32 24.71
N LYS A 8 -10.24 7.66 24.65
CA LYS A 8 -10.54 6.72 23.56
C LYS A 8 -10.57 7.40 22.20
N LYS A 9 -11.17 8.60 22.12
CA LYS A 9 -11.25 9.39 20.90
C LYS A 9 -9.86 9.78 20.42
N TYR A 10 -9.00 10.26 21.31
CA TYR A 10 -7.60 10.57 21.02
C TYR A 10 -6.84 9.36 20.48
N LEU A 11 -6.95 8.20 21.13
CA LEU A 11 -6.30 6.97 20.67
C LEU A 11 -6.76 6.54 19.27
N GLN A 12 -8.05 6.69 18.97
CA GLN A 12 -8.63 6.34 17.67
C GLN A 12 -8.28 7.35 16.58
N GLU A 13 -8.39 8.65 16.85
CA GLU A 13 -8.07 9.72 15.91
C GLU A 13 -6.61 9.66 15.46
N HIS A 14 -5.70 9.41 16.41
CA HIS A 14 -4.27 9.28 16.13
C HIS A 14 -3.84 7.87 15.71
N LYS A 15 -4.79 6.93 15.59
CA LYS A 15 -4.54 5.51 15.24
C LYS A 15 -3.42 4.85 16.05
N ILE A 16 -3.22 5.30 17.30
CA ILE A 16 -2.09 4.91 18.16
C ILE A 16 -2.05 3.38 18.33
N PRO A 17 -3.15 2.68 18.67
CA PRO A 17 -3.12 1.23 18.82
C PRO A 17 -2.65 0.50 17.57
N GLN A 18 -3.04 0.99 16.39
CA GLN A 18 -2.76 0.35 15.11
C GLN A 18 -1.30 0.57 14.68
N LEU A 19 -0.75 1.75 14.98
CA LEU A 19 0.66 2.07 14.80
C LEU A 19 1.54 1.15 15.66
N PHE A 20 1.23 1.02 16.95
CA PHE A 20 1.97 0.13 17.85
C PHE A 20 1.82 -1.33 17.48
N GLN A 21 0.65 -1.77 17.01
CA GLN A 21 0.44 -3.13 16.51
C GLN A 21 1.34 -3.43 15.30
N SER A 22 1.47 -2.49 14.36
CA SER A 22 2.36 -2.61 13.20
C SER A 22 3.83 -2.72 13.62
N LEU A 23 4.25 -1.86 14.56
CA LEU A 23 5.60 -1.83 15.10
C LEU A 23 5.94 -3.16 15.82
N LEU A 24 5.07 -3.62 16.72
CA LEU A 24 5.24 -4.88 17.44
C LEU A 24 5.32 -6.07 16.49
N SER A 25 4.46 -6.09 15.46
CA SER A 25 4.48 -7.15 14.44
C SER A 25 5.81 -7.18 13.70
N SER A 26 6.34 -6.01 13.30
CA SER A 26 7.65 -5.91 12.64
C SER A 26 8.80 -6.36 13.54
N LEU A 27 8.71 -6.12 14.85
CA LEU A 27 9.73 -6.48 15.83
C LEU A 27 9.72 -7.98 16.14
N MET A 28 8.54 -8.58 16.26
CA MET A 28 8.37 -10.03 16.45
C MET A 28 8.88 -10.85 15.27
N LEU A 29 8.78 -10.29 14.05
CA LEU A 29 9.18 -10.97 12.83
C LEU A 29 10.69 -10.85 12.55
N GLU A 30 11.24 -9.62 12.55
CA GLU A 30 12.67 -9.42 12.26
C GLU A 30 13.58 -9.85 13.41
N ARG A 31 13.08 -9.87 14.66
CA ARG A 31 13.83 -10.23 15.89
C ARG A 31 15.24 -9.60 15.93
N PRO A 32 15.33 -8.27 15.84
CA PRO A 32 16.62 -7.57 15.83
C PRO A 32 17.39 -7.83 17.14
N GLU A 33 18.72 -7.88 17.04
CA GLU A 33 19.61 -8.02 18.19
C GLU A 33 19.50 -6.84 19.16
N ASN A 34 19.31 -5.63 18.61
CA ASN A 34 19.03 -4.39 19.34
C ASN A 34 17.60 -3.90 19.06
N PRO A 35 16.59 -4.29 19.86
CA PRO A 35 15.20 -3.90 19.63
C PRO A 35 14.92 -2.40 19.79
N VAL A 36 15.67 -1.71 20.65
CA VAL A 36 15.48 -0.27 20.92
C VAL A 36 15.87 0.56 19.69
N GLU A 37 17.08 0.36 19.17
CA GLU A 37 17.59 1.05 17.98
C GLU A 37 16.71 0.76 16.74
N TYR A 38 16.22 -0.48 16.62
CA TYR A 38 15.30 -0.85 15.55
C TYR A 38 13.97 -0.07 15.62
N ILE A 39 13.41 0.10 16.83
CA ILE A 39 12.19 0.90 17.03
C ILE A 39 12.44 2.36 16.65
N GLU A 40 13.56 2.95 17.08
CA GLU A 40 13.91 4.34 16.73
C GLU A 40 13.94 4.54 15.22
N ASN A 41 14.62 3.64 14.50
CA ASN A 41 14.70 3.67 13.05
C ASN A 41 13.33 3.52 12.38
N LYS A 42 12.44 2.69 12.92
CA LYS A 42 11.07 2.54 12.40
C LYS A 42 10.20 3.76 12.71
N MET A 43 10.37 4.39 13.86
CA MET A 43 9.68 5.63 14.20
C MET A 43 10.10 6.79 13.29
N CYS A 44 11.38 6.85 12.90
CA CYS A 44 11.83 7.80 11.86
C CYS A 44 11.12 7.55 10.53
N GLN A 45 11.03 6.29 10.07
CA GLN A 45 10.31 5.95 8.84
C GLN A 45 8.82 6.30 8.90
N ILE A 46 8.17 6.07 10.04
CA ILE A 46 6.76 6.44 10.25
C ILE A 46 6.56 7.95 10.16
N ARG A 47 7.48 8.73 10.74
CA ARG A 47 7.43 10.20 10.68
C ARG A 47 7.51 10.69 9.23
N ASP A 48 8.35 10.08 8.41
CA ASP A 48 8.54 10.49 7.02
C ASP A 48 7.34 10.10 6.13
N ILE A 49 6.66 9.00 6.45
CA ILE A 49 5.48 8.49 5.72
C ILE A 49 4.17 9.19 6.15
N GLY A 50 4.14 9.71 7.38
CA GLY A 50 2.93 10.21 8.02
C GLY A 50 2.19 9.09 8.77
N PRO A 51 1.88 9.25 10.07
CA PRO A 51 1.25 8.21 10.89
C PRO A 51 -0.11 7.76 10.37
N GLU A 52 -0.83 8.62 9.66
CA GLU A 52 -2.14 8.34 9.07
C GLU A 52 -2.10 7.30 7.94
N ASN A 53 -0.95 7.18 7.27
CA ASN A 53 -0.70 6.28 6.14
C ASN A 53 -0.13 4.92 6.58
N VAL A 54 0.18 4.75 7.87
CA VAL A 54 0.74 3.51 8.41
C VAL A 54 -0.35 2.47 8.62
N LYS A 55 -0.38 1.47 7.73
CA LYS A 55 -1.09 0.20 7.93
C LYS A 55 -0.20 -0.84 8.61
N TRP A 56 -0.81 -1.92 9.10
CA TRP A 56 -0.12 -3.02 9.78
C TRP A 56 0.97 -3.71 8.92
N GLU A 57 0.85 -3.66 7.59
CA GLU A 57 1.82 -4.24 6.65
C GLU A 57 2.99 -3.28 6.32
N THR A 58 2.81 -1.99 6.56
CA THR A 58 3.72 -0.92 6.08
C THR A 58 5.12 -1.05 6.65
N LEU A 59 5.24 -1.54 7.89
CA LEU A 59 6.52 -1.66 8.60
C LEU A 59 7.13 -3.05 8.50
N VAL A 60 6.37 -4.01 7.96
CA VAL A 60 6.76 -5.42 7.84
C VAL A 60 7.36 -5.65 6.45
N SER A 61 8.69 -5.58 6.39
CA SER A 61 9.49 -5.62 5.16
C SER A 61 9.16 -6.82 4.26
N HIS A 62 8.93 -7.98 4.88
CA HIS A 62 8.68 -9.26 4.22
C HIS A 62 7.20 -9.50 3.87
N LEU A 63 6.27 -8.67 4.34
CA LEU A 63 4.86 -8.73 3.93
C LEU A 63 4.52 -7.67 2.89
N HIS A 64 5.31 -6.60 2.76
CA HIS A 64 5.14 -5.62 1.71
C HIS A 64 5.26 -6.30 0.33
N PRO A 65 4.20 -6.28 -0.50
CA PRO A 65 4.19 -6.98 -1.79
C PRO A 65 5.43 -6.66 -2.63
N TYR A 66 5.89 -5.40 -2.55
CA TYR A 66 6.95 -4.84 -3.39
C TYR A 66 8.36 -4.80 -2.77
N ARG A 67 8.56 -5.24 -1.50
CA ARG A 67 9.91 -5.29 -0.88
C ARG A 67 10.40 -6.69 -0.54
N ASN A 68 9.52 -7.68 -0.55
CA ASN A 68 9.92 -9.08 -0.45
C ASN A 68 10.39 -9.59 -1.82
N ASN A 69 11.67 -9.90 -1.92
CA ASN A 69 12.37 -10.47 -3.07
C ASN A 69 11.75 -11.81 -3.56
N ILE A 70 11.24 -12.65 -2.65
CA ILE A 70 10.52 -13.89 -2.97
C ILE A 70 9.10 -13.60 -3.48
N ARG A 71 8.45 -12.51 -3.07
CA ARG A 71 7.17 -12.11 -3.68
C ARG A 71 7.35 -11.40 -5.01
N ARG A 72 8.39 -10.57 -5.14
CA ARG A 72 8.71 -9.81 -6.36
C ARG A 72 8.86 -10.71 -7.58
N GLN A 73 9.47 -11.88 -7.42
CA GLN A 73 9.57 -12.89 -8.50
C GLN A 73 8.21 -13.42 -8.99
N TYR A 74 7.13 -13.26 -8.23
CA TYR A 74 5.76 -13.66 -8.61
C TYR A 74 4.86 -12.49 -9.02
N ILE A 75 5.35 -11.25 -8.99
CA ILE A 75 4.57 -10.09 -9.46
C ILE A 75 4.57 -10.10 -10.99
N ARG A 76 3.38 -10.15 -11.59
CA ARG A 76 3.12 -10.17 -13.04
C ARG A 76 1.98 -9.21 -13.39
N ASP A 77 2.02 -8.02 -12.82
CA ASP A 77 0.91 -7.05 -12.82
C ASP A 77 1.15 -5.88 -13.78
N GLY A 78 2.22 -5.89 -14.58
CA GLY A 78 2.57 -4.78 -15.47
C GLY A 78 3.03 -3.51 -14.74
N SER A 79 3.39 -3.60 -13.45
CA SER A 79 3.98 -2.49 -12.69
C SER A 79 5.44 -2.23 -13.06
N VAL A 80 6.02 -1.14 -12.53
CA VAL A 80 7.45 -0.81 -12.68
C VAL A 80 8.35 -1.96 -12.19
N PHE A 81 7.90 -2.71 -11.18
CA PHE A 81 8.67 -3.83 -10.63
C PHE A 81 8.58 -5.10 -11.48
N ASP A 82 7.45 -5.36 -12.15
CA ASP A 82 7.33 -6.43 -13.17
C ASP A 82 8.23 -6.11 -14.37
N LYS A 83 8.34 -4.83 -14.75
CA LYS A 83 9.26 -4.36 -15.80
C LYS A 83 10.72 -4.66 -15.46
N GLU A 84 11.19 -4.18 -14.31
CA GLU A 84 12.58 -4.39 -13.87
C GLU A 84 12.95 -5.88 -13.76
N PHE A 85 12.00 -6.72 -13.32
CA PHE A 85 12.23 -8.16 -13.23
C PHE A 85 12.23 -8.85 -14.61
N SER A 86 11.35 -8.41 -15.51
CA SER A 86 11.29 -8.92 -16.89
C SER A 86 12.52 -8.49 -17.71
N GLU A 87 13.08 -7.31 -17.45
CA GLU A 87 14.37 -6.87 -18.02
C GLU A 87 15.52 -7.77 -17.57
N LEU A 88 15.55 -8.18 -16.29
CA LEU A 88 16.59 -9.06 -15.76
C LEU A 88 16.57 -10.46 -16.36
N LEU A 89 15.37 -10.97 -16.70
CA LEU A 89 15.18 -12.30 -17.29
C LEU A 89 15.14 -12.30 -18.83
N ASP A 90 15.33 -11.14 -19.48
CA ASP A 90 15.19 -10.97 -20.92
C ASP A 90 13.80 -11.37 -21.47
N GLN A 91 12.75 -11.14 -20.68
CA GLN A 91 11.35 -11.48 -20.97
C GLN A 91 10.49 -10.24 -21.22
N MET A 92 11.04 -9.26 -21.95
CA MET A 92 10.38 -7.97 -22.17
C MET A 92 9.13 -8.05 -23.05
N GLU A 93 9.07 -9.00 -23.99
CA GLU A 93 7.88 -9.23 -24.81
C GLU A 93 6.67 -9.65 -23.95
N ASP A 94 6.88 -10.58 -23.02
CA ASP A 94 5.84 -11.05 -22.12
C ASP A 94 5.34 -9.92 -21.20
N PHE A 95 6.23 -9.00 -20.80
CA PHE A 95 5.87 -7.82 -20.02
C PHE A 95 4.99 -6.85 -20.81
N GLU A 96 5.36 -6.51 -22.05
CA GLU A 96 4.59 -5.57 -22.87
C GLU A 96 3.20 -6.12 -23.19
N GLN A 97 3.07 -7.43 -23.40
CA GLN A 97 1.77 -8.07 -23.56
C GLN A 97 0.91 -7.93 -22.28
N ARG A 98 1.45 -8.24 -21.09
CA ARG A 98 0.74 -8.07 -19.81
C ARG A 98 0.32 -6.62 -19.55
N LYS A 99 1.20 -5.67 -19.86
CA LYS A 99 0.93 -4.23 -19.72
C LYS A 99 -0.19 -3.79 -20.66
N LYS A 100 -0.21 -4.29 -21.89
CA LYS A 100 -1.29 -4.05 -22.85
C LYS A 100 -2.62 -4.62 -22.34
N ASP A 101 -2.63 -5.88 -21.89
CA ASP A 101 -3.83 -6.53 -21.37
C ASP A 101 -4.41 -5.78 -20.15
N ARG A 102 -3.54 -5.32 -19.25
CA ARG A 102 -3.93 -4.49 -18.10
C ARG A 102 -4.49 -3.14 -18.54
N PHE A 103 -3.87 -2.48 -19.52
CA PHE A 103 -4.37 -1.22 -20.05
C PHE A 103 -5.76 -1.40 -20.69
N GLU A 104 -5.94 -2.44 -21.51
CA GLU A 104 -7.23 -2.78 -22.11
C GLU A 104 -8.29 -3.11 -21.05
N PHE A 105 -7.92 -3.84 -20.00
CA PHE A 105 -8.82 -4.14 -18.88
C PHE A 105 -9.29 -2.85 -18.18
N ILE A 106 -8.36 -1.93 -17.86
CA ILE A 106 -8.68 -0.64 -17.23
C ILE A 106 -9.54 0.22 -18.16
N ALA A 107 -9.22 0.25 -19.45
CA ALA A 107 -9.98 0.99 -20.46
C ALA A 107 -11.43 0.47 -20.56
N LYS A 108 -11.63 -0.85 -20.52
CA LYS A 108 -12.95 -1.49 -20.51
C LYS A 108 -13.74 -1.20 -19.22
N GLN A 109 -13.08 -0.87 -18.12
CA GLN A 109 -13.72 -0.57 -16.82
C GLN A 109 -14.10 0.90 -16.61
N ARG A 110 -13.65 1.84 -17.45
CA ARG A 110 -13.92 3.27 -17.23
C ARG A 110 -14.98 3.86 -18.18
N TYR A 111 -16.14 4.06 -17.57
CA TYR A 111 -17.06 5.20 -17.77
C TYR A 111 -17.92 5.22 -19.06
N LYS A 112 -19.20 4.82 -18.91
CA LYS A 112 -20.29 5.44 -19.67
C LYS A 112 -20.67 6.73 -18.93
N PRO A 113 -20.42 7.93 -19.47
CA PRO A 113 -21.11 9.10 -18.98
C PRO A 113 -22.61 8.85 -19.14
N GLU A 114 -23.37 8.94 -18.05
CA GLU A 114 -24.78 9.27 -18.18
C GLU A 114 -24.81 10.66 -18.80
N ILE A 115 -25.05 10.71 -20.11
CA ILE A 115 -25.42 11.93 -20.80
C ILE A 115 -26.67 12.38 -20.06
N PHE A 116 -26.54 13.39 -19.21
CA PHE A 116 -27.68 14.13 -18.70
C PHE A 116 -28.44 14.57 -19.95
N SER A 117 -29.55 13.88 -20.23
CA SER A 117 -30.57 14.39 -21.11
C SER A 117 -31.07 15.65 -20.39
N LEU A 118 -30.42 16.78 -20.69
CA LEU A 118 -30.98 18.09 -20.43
C LEU A 118 -32.40 17.98 -20.96
N THR A 119 -33.34 17.98 -20.02
CA THR A 119 -34.75 18.08 -20.30
C THR A 119 -34.88 19.14 -21.37
N GLU A 120 -35.23 18.72 -22.58
CA GLU A 120 -35.83 19.61 -23.56
C GLU A 120 -36.99 20.24 -22.79
N ALA A 121 -36.78 21.48 -22.37
CA ALA A 121 -37.84 22.29 -21.81
C ALA A 121 -38.85 22.38 -22.94
N HIS A 122 -39.92 21.60 -22.82
CA HIS A 122 -41.11 21.74 -23.63
C HIS A 122 -41.46 23.23 -23.66
N SER A 123 -41.36 23.81 -24.86
CA SER A 123 -41.87 25.13 -25.18
C SER A 123 -43.39 25.16 -25.11
#